data_AF-A0A0Q1BE78-F1
#
_entry.id   AF-A0A0Q1BE78-F1
#
_cell.length_a   1.000
_cell.length_b   1.000
_cell.length_c   1.000
_cell.angle_alpha   90.00
_cell.angle_beta   90.00
_cell.angle_gamma   90.00
#
_symmetry.space_group_name_H-M   'P 1'
#
loop_
_entity.id
_entity.type
_entity.pdbx_description
1 polymer ?
#
loop_
_entity_poly.entity_id
_entity_poly.type
_entity_poly.pdbx_seq_one_letter_code
_entity_poly.pdbx_strand_id
1 'polypeptide(L)'
;MIRIAQLSCGSEYSGVQGELEKAAEMVGAELVFPEVSLEDVRNVEERFGIKVASGDLNLAMARATRIVENPDLADAVFVATCFRCAEGAIVRSEIRKYIHENSRIPVLSYSFTERTTAETLLTRMEALVTTAKFKGLLARERQTGLTAGIDSGSTTTKAVVMRDNEVIGTGWVPTTEVIKSAEDAYNAALESAGVKKEEIQGLGTTGYGRHLVGKEFGAKLIQEEITVNSKGAVFLADAQRGEATVIDIGGMDNKAISVQDGIPGTFTMGGICAGASGRFLELTARRLGVEITELGKLAMKGDHQKVPMNSYCIVFG
;
A
#
# COMPACT_ATOMS: atom_id res chain seq x y z
N MET A 1 15.78 -15.73 3.14
CA MET A 1 15.63 -14.25 3.15
C MET A 1 14.88 -13.87 1.89
N ILE A 2 14.04 -12.83 1.91
CA ILE A 2 13.32 -12.40 0.70
C ILE A 2 14.30 -11.66 -0.22
N ARG A 3 14.43 -12.08 -1.48
CA ARG A 3 15.29 -11.45 -2.49
C ARG A 3 14.48 -10.47 -3.32
N ILE A 4 14.86 -9.21 -3.28
CA ILE A 4 14.21 -8.14 -4.04
C ILE A 4 15.12 -7.76 -5.20
N ALA A 5 14.70 -8.02 -6.43
CA ALA A 5 15.44 -7.56 -7.59
C ALA A 5 15.28 -6.05 -7.75
N GLN A 6 16.40 -5.32 -7.65
CA GLN A 6 16.44 -3.89 -7.89
C GLN A 6 16.61 -3.61 -9.39
N LEU A 7 15.61 -2.98 -9.99
CA LEU A 7 15.62 -2.53 -11.39
C LEU A 7 15.69 -1.00 -11.42
N SER A 8 16.89 -0.47 -11.61
CA SER A 8 17.13 0.97 -11.65
C SER A 8 17.99 1.37 -12.85
N CYS A 9 17.96 2.67 -13.19
CA CYS A 9 18.78 3.26 -14.24
C CYS A 9 20.26 3.43 -13.83
N GLY A 10 20.87 2.35 -13.33
CA GLY A 10 22.25 2.27 -12.85
C GLY A 10 22.36 1.38 -11.62
N SER A 11 23.56 0.83 -11.37
CA SER A 11 23.85 -0.05 -10.22
C SER A 11 24.11 0.70 -8.91
N GLU A 12 24.50 1.98 -8.98
CA GLU A 12 24.80 2.81 -7.81
C GLU A 12 24.06 4.14 -7.91
N TYR A 13 22.91 4.25 -7.23
CA TYR A 13 22.30 5.56 -7.00
C TYR A 13 23.10 6.30 -5.94
N SER A 14 24.05 7.13 -6.39
CA SER A 14 24.86 7.99 -5.51
C SER A 14 23.94 8.85 -4.62
N GLY A 15 23.89 8.51 -3.33
CA GLY A 15 23.12 9.26 -2.31
C GLY A 15 21.81 8.61 -1.83
N VAL A 16 21.28 7.58 -2.50
CA VAL A 16 20.03 6.89 -2.05
C VAL A 16 20.22 5.37 -1.89
N GLN A 17 21.24 4.77 -2.51
CA GLN A 17 21.46 3.31 -2.45
C GLN A 17 21.57 2.78 -1.01
N GLY A 18 22.32 3.47 -0.14
CA GLY A 18 22.43 3.08 1.27
C GLY A 18 21.10 3.15 2.04
N GLU A 19 20.21 4.07 1.67
CA GLU A 19 18.86 4.15 2.25
C GLU A 19 17.96 3.02 1.76
N LEU A 20 18.12 2.57 0.51
CA LEU A 20 17.42 1.39 -0.03
C LEU A 20 17.87 0.10 0.65
N GLU A 21 19.17 -0.08 0.79
CA GLU A 21 19.76 -1.25 1.46
C GLU A 21 19.32 -1.31 2.92
N LYS A 22 19.42 -0.19 3.64
CA LYS A 22 18.93 -0.06 5.02
C LYS A 22 17.44 -0.38 5.12
N ALA A 23 16.60 0.13 4.21
CA ALA A 23 15.17 -0.15 4.21
C ALA A 23 14.86 -1.63 3.94
N ALA A 24 15.59 -2.28 3.02
CA ALA A 24 15.45 -3.71 2.74
C ALA A 24 15.87 -4.56 3.95
N GLU A 25 17.00 -4.23 4.59
CA GLU A 25 17.49 -4.91 5.79
C GLU A 25 16.49 -4.81 6.95
N MET A 26 15.91 -3.61 7.16
CA MET A 26 14.90 -3.37 8.21
C MET A 26 13.65 -4.26 8.06
N VAL A 27 13.35 -4.74 6.85
CA VAL A 27 12.22 -5.66 6.58
C VAL A 27 12.66 -7.12 6.37
N GLY A 28 13.92 -7.43 6.62
CA GLY A 28 14.48 -8.79 6.49
C GLY A 28 14.59 -9.28 5.04
N ALA A 29 14.85 -8.35 4.12
CA ALA A 29 15.06 -8.62 2.70
C ALA A 29 16.47 -8.20 2.26
N GLU A 30 16.92 -8.75 1.13
CA GLU A 30 18.17 -8.38 0.47
C GLU A 30 17.91 -7.90 -0.95
N LEU A 31 18.67 -6.92 -1.40
CA LEU A 31 18.61 -6.44 -2.78
C LEU A 31 19.52 -7.31 -3.65
N VAL A 32 18.98 -7.77 -4.79
CA VAL A 32 19.72 -8.56 -5.77
C VAL A 32 19.71 -7.88 -7.13
N PHE A 33 20.76 -8.14 -7.92
CA PHE A 33 20.95 -7.54 -9.23
C PHE A 33 21.14 -8.65 -10.25
N PRO A 34 20.08 -9.04 -10.99
CA PRO A 34 20.19 -10.09 -11.99
C PRO A 34 21.24 -9.75 -13.05
N GLU A 35 22.11 -10.72 -13.34
CA GLU A 35 23.06 -10.62 -14.44
C GLU A 35 22.33 -10.79 -15.77
N VAL A 36 22.74 -10.00 -16.77
CA VAL A 36 22.20 -10.04 -18.13
C VAL A 36 23.33 -9.90 -19.13
N SER A 37 23.17 -10.46 -20.32
CA SER A 37 24.17 -10.35 -21.37
C SER A 37 24.11 -8.98 -22.06
N LEU A 38 25.20 -8.56 -22.69
CA LEU A 38 25.23 -7.35 -23.52
C LEU A 38 24.26 -7.43 -24.71
N GLU A 39 23.99 -8.64 -25.21
CA GLU A 39 23.05 -8.87 -26.30
C GLU A 39 21.61 -8.61 -25.85
N ASP A 40 21.24 -9.08 -24.65
CA ASP A 40 19.92 -8.81 -24.08
C ASP A 40 19.66 -7.31 -23.93
N VAL A 41 20.66 -6.57 -23.44
CA VAL A 41 20.57 -5.11 -23.28
C VAL A 41 20.40 -4.39 -24.62
N ARG A 42 21.05 -4.87 -25.69
CA ARG A 42 20.96 -4.23 -27.03
C ARG A 42 19.63 -4.50 -27.72
N ASN A 43 19.00 -5.64 -27.46
CA ASN A 43 17.79 -6.07 -28.15
C ASN A 43 16.50 -5.80 -27.34
N VAL A 44 16.61 -5.28 -26.12
CA VAL A 44 15.47 -5.13 -25.22
C VAL A 44 14.41 -4.13 -25.72
N GLU A 45 14.82 -3.11 -26.48
CA GLU A 45 13.92 -2.11 -27.04
C GLU A 45 12.85 -2.74 -27.94
N GLU A 46 13.21 -3.79 -28.68
CA GLU A 46 12.27 -4.52 -29.53
C GLU A 46 11.24 -5.29 -28.71
N ARG A 47 11.63 -5.82 -27.54
CA ARG A 47 10.73 -6.54 -26.63
C ARG A 47 9.72 -5.62 -25.97
N PHE A 48 10.13 -4.42 -25.57
CA PHE A 48 9.27 -3.45 -24.90
C PHE A 48 8.53 -2.52 -25.89
N GLY A 49 8.95 -2.47 -27.15
CA GLY A 49 8.37 -1.56 -28.15
C GLY A 49 8.66 -0.07 -27.88
N ILE A 50 9.65 0.23 -27.03
CA ILE A 50 10.07 1.58 -26.69
C ILE A 50 11.58 1.72 -26.90
N LYS A 51 12.01 2.90 -27.35
CA LYS A 51 13.43 3.24 -27.51
C LYS A 51 13.83 4.29 -26.50
N VAL A 52 14.98 4.11 -25.86
CA VAL A 52 15.53 5.05 -24.86
C VAL A 52 17.02 5.26 -25.08
N ALA A 53 17.49 6.48 -24.88
CA ALA A 53 18.89 6.82 -25.10
C ALA A 53 19.81 6.22 -24.01
N SER A 54 19.28 6.00 -22.81
CA SER A 54 20.05 5.51 -21.66
C SER A 54 20.29 4.00 -21.71
N GLY A 55 21.57 3.61 -21.80
CA GLY A 55 22.00 2.21 -21.66
C GLY A 55 21.62 1.58 -20.32
N ASP A 56 21.56 2.37 -19.25
CA ASP A 56 21.15 1.87 -17.93
C ASP A 56 19.63 1.60 -17.84
N LEU A 57 18.82 2.37 -18.56
CA LEU A 57 17.40 2.06 -18.70
C LEU A 57 17.18 0.79 -19.53
N ASN A 58 17.98 0.59 -20.58
CA ASN A 58 18.01 -0.67 -21.32
C ASN A 58 18.45 -1.84 -20.42
N LEU A 59 19.45 -1.64 -19.56
CA LEU A 59 19.86 -2.63 -18.57
C LEU A 59 18.72 -3.00 -17.60
N ALA A 60 17.97 -2.01 -17.10
CA ALA A 60 16.82 -2.23 -16.23
C ALA A 60 15.72 -3.06 -16.91
N MET A 61 15.39 -2.75 -18.17
CA MET A 61 14.43 -3.53 -18.96
C MET A 61 14.93 -4.96 -19.25
N ALA A 62 16.22 -5.13 -19.52
CA ALA A 62 16.80 -6.44 -19.78
C ALA A 62 16.75 -7.31 -18.52
N ARG A 63 17.03 -6.73 -17.34
CA ARG A 63 16.88 -7.40 -16.06
C ARG A 63 15.42 -7.76 -15.75
N ALA A 64 14.46 -6.90 -16.10
CA ALA A 64 13.04 -7.23 -15.99
C ALA A 64 12.69 -8.48 -16.81
N THR A 65 13.18 -8.53 -18.05
CA THR A 65 13.02 -9.68 -18.96
C THR A 65 13.59 -10.95 -18.33
N ARG A 66 14.82 -10.87 -17.81
CA ARG A 66 15.52 -11.98 -17.17
C ARG A 66 14.76 -12.55 -15.96
N ILE A 67 14.20 -11.67 -15.12
CA ILE A 67 13.42 -12.08 -13.94
C ILE A 67 12.13 -12.79 -14.36
N VAL A 68 11.43 -12.28 -15.36
CA VAL A 68 10.21 -12.91 -15.89
C VAL A 68 10.50 -14.30 -16.44
N GLU A 69 11.61 -14.46 -17.18
CA GLU A 69 12.04 -15.74 -17.73
C GLU A 69 12.59 -16.72 -16.66
N ASN A 70 13.07 -16.20 -15.52
CA ASN A 70 13.76 -16.97 -14.48
C ASN A 70 13.27 -16.50 -13.10
N PRO A 71 12.03 -16.84 -12.71
CA PRO A 71 11.38 -16.33 -11.51
C PRO A 71 12.11 -16.71 -10.22
N ASP A 72 12.92 -17.78 -10.22
CA ASP A 72 13.70 -18.20 -9.05
C ASP A 72 14.85 -17.24 -8.70
N LEU A 73 15.12 -16.22 -9.52
CA LEU A 73 16.16 -15.23 -9.23
C LEU A 73 15.76 -14.23 -8.15
N ALA A 74 14.46 -13.95 -7.97
CA ALA A 74 13.98 -12.98 -7.00
C ALA A 74 12.53 -13.26 -6.59
N ASP A 75 12.22 -12.97 -5.32
CA ASP A 75 10.88 -13.15 -4.76
C ASP A 75 9.97 -11.92 -5.00
N ALA A 76 10.58 -10.76 -5.28
CA ALA A 76 9.91 -9.50 -5.57
C ALA A 76 10.76 -8.59 -6.47
N VAL A 77 10.14 -7.59 -7.10
CA VAL A 77 10.83 -6.59 -7.94
C VAL A 77 10.57 -5.18 -7.42
N PHE A 78 11.65 -4.40 -7.30
CA PHE A 78 11.60 -2.99 -6.98
C PHE A 78 12.14 -2.18 -8.17
N VAL A 79 11.27 -1.46 -8.86
CA VAL A 79 11.57 -0.68 -10.06
C VAL A 79 11.71 0.79 -9.69
N ALA A 80 12.85 1.40 -9.98
CA ALA A 80 13.18 2.68 -9.38
C ALA A 80 13.95 3.61 -10.32
N THR A 81 13.43 4.82 -10.52
CA THR A 81 14.05 5.83 -11.41
C THR A 81 13.92 7.24 -10.82
N CYS A 82 14.74 8.18 -11.29
CA CYS A 82 14.72 9.58 -10.84
C CYS A 82 13.43 10.27 -11.28
N PHE A 83 12.82 11.06 -10.39
CA PHE A 83 11.59 11.80 -10.70
C PHE A 83 11.72 12.84 -11.83
N ARG A 84 12.93 13.33 -12.10
CA ARG A 84 13.17 14.34 -13.15
C ARG A 84 13.34 13.73 -14.54
N CYS A 85 13.52 12.41 -14.65
CA CYS A 85 13.80 11.74 -15.90
C CYS A 85 12.50 11.29 -16.57
N ALA A 86 12.14 11.92 -17.70
CA ALA A 86 10.96 11.54 -18.48
C ALA A 86 11.06 10.11 -19.04
N GLU A 87 12.22 9.73 -19.61
CA GLU A 87 12.46 8.35 -20.07
C GLU A 87 12.35 7.36 -18.90
N GLY A 88 12.91 7.71 -17.74
CA GLY A 88 12.84 6.88 -16.53
C GLY A 88 11.42 6.69 -16.02
N ALA A 89 10.52 7.66 -16.21
CA ALA A 89 9.11 7.51 -15.88
C ALA A 89 8.40 6.54 -16.82
N ILE A 90 8.65 6.63 -18.12
CA ILE A 90 8.10 5.73 -19.15
C ILE A 90 8.60 4.30 -18.91
N VAL A 91 9.91 4.11 -18.83
CA VAL A 91 10.53 2.79 -18.62
C VAL A 91 10.06 2.13 -17.33
N ARG A 92 9.92 2.90 -16.24
CA ARG A 92 9.40 2.36 -14.97
C ARG A 92 7.96 1.86 -15.12
N SER A 93 7.12 2.56 -15.90
CA SER A 93 5.75 2.12 -16.20
C SER A 93 5.75 0.85 -17.05
N GLU A 94 6.57 0.80 -18.11
CA GLU A 94 6.62 -0.34 -19.04
C GLU A 94 7.24 -1.58 -18.40
N ILE A 95 8.31 -1.45 -17.60
CA ILE A 95 8.86 -2.57 -16.80
C ILE A 95 7.79 -3.15 -15.88
N ARG A 96 7.06 -2.29 -15.17
CA ARG A 96 6.00 -2.74 -14.27
C ARG A 96 4.93 -3.50 -15.02
N LYS A 97 4.42 -2.93 -16.12
CA LYS A 97 3.41 -3.55 -16.97
C LYS A 97 3.89 -4.91 -17.50
N TYR A 98 5.11 -4.97 -18.02
CA TYR A 98 5.71 -6.20 -18.54
C TYR A 98 5.78 -7.31 -17.48
N ILE A 99 6.26 -7.01 -16.27
CA ILE A 99 6.33 -7.97 -15.18
C ILE A 99 4.93 -8.45 -14.77
N HIS A 100 3.96 -7.54 -14.76
CA HIS A 100 2.57 -7.82 -14.42
C HIS A 100 1.89 -8.76 -15.43
N GLU A 101 2.09 -8.50 -16.73
CA GLU A 101 1.47 -9.27 -17.81
C GLU A 101 2.11 -10.65 -17.99
N ASN A 102 3.40 -10.80 -17.65
CA ASN A 102 4.17 -12.00 -17.97
C ASN A 102 4.61 -12.81 -16.74
N SER A 103 4.35 -12.33 -15.53
CA SER A 103 4.71 -13.03 -14.30
C SER A 103 3.70 -12.77 -13.19
N ARG A 104 3.86 -13.50 -12.08
CA ARG A 104 3.12 -13.22 -10.84
C ARG A 104 4.04 -12.62 -9.77
N ILE A 105 5.21 -12.13 -10.14
CA ILE A 105 6.17 -11.61 -9.19
C ILE A 105 5.67 -10.23 -8.72
N PRO A 106 5.57 -9.99 -7.40
CA PRO A 106 5.17 -8.69 -6.90
C PRO A 106 6.12 -7.60 -7.38
N VAL A 107 5.58 -6.54 -7.95
CA VAL A 107 6.36 -5.42 -8.48
C VAL A 107 5.92 -4.12 -7.82
N LEU A 108 6.89 -3.40 -7.25
CA LEU A 108 6.69 -2.06 -6.73
C LEU A 108 7.52 -1.07 -7.55
N SER A 109 6.88 -0.01 -8.01
CA SER A 109 7.54 1.09 -8.72
C SER A 109 7.69 2.32 -7.82
N TYR A 110 8.87 2.92 -7.77
CA TYR A 110 9.12 4.16 -7.03
C TYR A 110 9.86 5.21 -7.86
N SER A 111 9.54 6.47 -7.60
CA SER A 111 10.16 7.64 -8.22
C SER A 111 10.90 8.43 -7.15
N PHE A 112 12.24 8.35 -7.14
CA PHE A 112 13.03 8.99 -6.09
C PHE A 112 13.04 10.50 -6.23
N THR A 113 13.05 11.18 -5.08
CA THR A 113 13.52 12.56 -4.95
C THR A 113 14.91 12.57 -4.31
N GLU A 114 15.64 13.68 -4.41
CA GLU A 114 16.99 13.89 -3.82
C GLU A 114 17.04 13.75 -2.29
N ARG A 115 15.90 13.56 -1.60
CA ARG A 115 15.79 13.47 -0.13
C ARG A 115 15.15 12.18 0.35
N THR A 116 15.23 11.11 -0.44
CA THR A 116 14.62 9.82 -0.04
C THR A 116 15.41 9.23 1.14
N THR A 117 14.71 8.85 2.21
CA THR A 117 15.30 8.16 3.37
C THR A 117 14.72 6.76 3.55
N ALA A 118 15.40 5.90 4.30
CA ALA A 118 14.97 4.54 4.59
C ALA A 118 13.57 4.51 5.23
N GLU A 119 13.27 5.48 6.12
CA GLU A 119 11.97 5.60 6.77
C GLU A 119 10.85 5.87 5.75
N THR A 120 11.12 6.68 4.71
CA THR A 120 10.14 6.92 3.62
C THR A 120 9.91 5.71 2.72
N LEU A 121 10.89 4.80 2.66
CA LEU A 121 10.84 3.56 1.90
C LEU A 121 10.29 2.39 2.71
N LEU A 122 10.24 2.50 4.04
CA LEU A 122 9.93 1.38 4.92
C LEU A 122 8.56 0.76 4.61
N THR A 123 7.49 1.55 4.57
CA THR A 123 6.13 1.04 4.25
C THR A 123 6.08 0.39 2.87
N ARG A 124 6.86 0.91 1.92
CA ARG A 124 6.99 0.38 0.56
C ARG A 124 7.66 -0.98 0.53
N MET A 125 8.77 -1.10 1.24
CA MET A 125 9.50 -2.37 1.37
C MET A 125 8.68 -3.38 2.19
N GLU A 126 8.00 -2.95 3.25
CA GLU A 126 7.09 -3.79 4.04
C GLU A 126 5.96 -4.34 3.17
N ALA A 127 5.29 -3.50 2.37
CA ALA A 127 4.22 -3.93 1.46
C ALA A 127 4.74 -4.93 0.41
N LEU A 128 5.92 -4.66 -0.16
CA LEU A 128 6.53 -5.53 -1.15
C LEU A 128 6.91 -6.91 -0.57
N VAL A 129 7.59 -6.92 0.58
CA VAL A 129 7.97 -8.15 1.30
C VAL A 129 6.73 -8.91 1.77
N THR A 130 5.73 -8.20 2.26
CA THR A 130 4.44 -8.77 2.67
C THR A 130 3.77 -9.48 1.49
N THR A 131 3.73 -8.83 0.33
CA THR A 131 3.12 -9.40 -0.87
C THR A 131 3.88 -10.63 -1.36
N ALA A 132 5.22 -10.61 -1.31
CA ALA A 132 6.05 -11.75 -1.66
C ALA A 132 5.87 -12.93 -0.70
N LYS A 133 5.90 -12.66 0.62
CA LYS A 133 5.84 -13.67 1.68
C LYS A 133 4.45 -14.29 1.83
N PHE A 134 3.40 -13.49 1.68
CA PHE A 134 2.01 -13.88 1.96
C PHE A 134 1.15 -14.03 0.70
N LYS A 135 1.76 -14.16 -0.48
CA LYS A 135 1.05 -14.32 -1.76
C LYS A 135 -0.08 -15.35 -1.73
N GLY A 136 0.18 -16.53 -1.16
CA GLY A 136 -0.82 -17.59 -1.04
C GLY A 136 -1.98 -17.25 -0.09
N LEU A 137 -1.75 -16.40 0.91
CA LEU A 137 -2.80 -15.88 1.79
C LEU A 137 -3.59 -14.77 1.09
N LEU A 138 -2.91 -13.86 0.38
CA LEU A 138 -3.55 -12.75 -0.35
C LEU A 138 -4.40 -13.24 -1.53
N ALA A 139 -4.00 -14.34 -2.17
CA ALA A 139 -4.77 -14.99 -3.23
C ALA A 139 -6.05 -15.70 -2.73
N ARG A 140 -6.27 -15.82 -1.42
CA ARG A 140 -7.52 -16.42 -0.90
C ARG A 140 -8.67 -15.45 -1.10
N GLU A 141 -9.70 -15.90 -1.81
CA GLU A 141 -10.90 -15.09 -2.06
C GLU A 141 -11.96 -15.24 -0.98
N ARG A 142 -11.86 -16.29 -0.16
CA ARG A 142 -12.82 -16.59 0.90
C ARG A 142 -12.13 -16.70 2.25
N GLN A 143 -12.70 -16.00 3.23
CA GLN A 143 -12.42 -16.22 4.63
C GLN A 143 -13.23 -17.42 5.13
N THR A 144 -12.64 -18.23 6.00
CA THR A 144 -13.27 -19.43 6.58
C THR A 144 -13.02 -19.49 8.08
N GLY A 145 -13.98 -20.01 8.84
CA GLY A 145 -13.91 -20.07 10.29
C GLY A 145 -14.23 -18.73 10.94
N LEU A 146 -13.95 -18.61 12.25
CA LEU A 146 -14.24 -17.41 13.03
C LEU A 146 -12.96 -16.62 13.30
N THR A 147 -12.81 -15.47 12.65
CA THR A 147 -11.59 -14.64 12.74
C THR A 147 -11.92 -13.19 13.04
N ALA A 148 -10.96 -12.44 13.58
CA ALA A 148 -11.09 -11.01 13.80
C ALA A 148 -9.91 -10.23 13.24
N GLY A 149 -10.14 -8.94 12.96
CA GLY A 149 -9.13 -7.99 12.54
C GLY A 149 -9.25 -6.68 13.33
N ILE A 150 -8.13 -6.09 13.72
CA ILE A 150 -8.08 -4.77 14.38
C ILE A 150 -7.22 -3.81 13.53
N ASP A 151 -7.82 -2.73 13.07
CA ASP A 151 -7.13 -1.61 12.42
C ASP A 151 -6.96 -0.47 13.42
N SER A 152 -5.72 -0.28 13.90
CA SER A 152 -5.36 0.82 14.80
C SER A 152 -4.80 1.99 14.00
N GLY A 153 -5.71 2.81 13.46
CA GLY A 153 -5.38 4.04 12.74
C GLY A 153 -4.94 5.19 13.65
N SER A 154 -4.64 6.35 13.04
CA SER A 154 -4.24 7.55 13.76
C SER A 154 -5.40 8.32 14.40
N THR A 155 -6.60 8.18 13.82
CA THR A 155 -7.79 8.94 14.20
C THR A 155 -8.88 8.02 14.73
N THR A 156 -8.98 6.82 14.18
CA THR A 156 -10.00 5.83 14.53
C THR A 156 -9.39 4.44 14.61
N THR A 157 -9.83 3.69 15.61
CA THR A 157 -9.53 2.27 15.77
C THR A 157 -10.77 1.48 15.44
N LYS A 158 -10.65 0.53 14.52
CA LYS A 158 -11.75 -0.31 14.05
C LYS A 158 -11.44 -1.77 14.32
N ALA A 159 -12.48 -2.55 14.56
CA ALA A 159 -12.39 -3.98 14.63
C ALA A 159 -13.54 -4.63 13.86
N VAL A 160 -13.25 -5.79 13.26
CA VAL A 160 -14.25 -6.60 12.55
C VAL A 160 -14.14 -8.05 13.02
N VAL A 161 -15.29 -8.71 13.17
CA VAL A 161 -15.39 -10.15 13.37
C VAL A 161 -16.05 -10.74 12.13
N MET A 162 -15.42 -11.76 11.56
CA MET A 162 -15.90 -12.44 10.36
C MET A 162 -16.10 -13.94 10.62
N ARG A 163 -17.17 -14.49 10.03
CA ARG A 163 -17.43 -15.92 9.98
C ARG A 163 -17.73 -16.33 8.54
N ASP A 164 -16.97 -17.29 8.03
CA ASP A 164 -17.21 -17.92 6.72
C ASP A 164 -17.56 -16.93 5.60
N ASN A 165 -16.74 -15.87 5.49
CA ASN A 165 -16.83 -14.82 4.48
C ASN A 165 -17.90 -13.74 4.72
N GLU A 166 -18.51 -13.71 5.90
CA GLU A 166 -19.48 -12.69 6.30
C GLU A 166 -18.94 -11.87 7.48
N VAL A 167 -19.15 -10.55 7.45
CA VAL A 167 -18.89 -9.67 8.60
C VAL A 167 -20.07 -9.81 9.55
N ILE A 168 -19.82 -10.37 10.73
CA ILE A 168 -20.86 -10.64 11.74
C ILE A 168 -20.80 -9.67 12.93
N GLY A 169 -19.74 -8.86 13.05
CA GLY A 169 -19.65 -7.83 14.07
C GLY A 169 -18.62 -6.77 13.74
N THR A 170 -18.86 -5.55 14.21
CA THR A 170 -18.02 -4.38 13.96
C THR A 170 -17.88 -3.53 15.22
N GLY A 171 -16.70 -2.96 15.42
CA GLY A 171 -16.45 -1.95 16.43
C GLY A 171 -15.68 -0.79 15.83
N TRP A 172 -16.01 0.43 16.23
CA TRP A 172 -15.37 1.64 15.73
C TRP A 172 -15.35 2.68 16.84
N VAL A 173 -14.15 3.08 17.25
CA VAL A 173 -13.95 4.12 18.27
C VAL A 173 -12.90 5.14 17.82
N PRO A 174 -12.92 6.37 18.35
CA PRO A 174 -11.80 7.30 18.19
C PRO A 174 -10.52 6.72 18.79
N THR A 175 -9.40 6.85 18.09
CA THR A 175 -8.10 6.45 18.64
C THR A 175 -7.63 7.49 19.65
N THR A 176 -7.52 7.08 20.91
CA THR A 176 -6.93 7.88 21.99
C THR A 176 -5.66 7.19 22.47
N GLU A 177 -5.77 6.31 23.46
CA GLU A 177 -4.71 5.40 23.88
C GLU A 177 -4.78 4.14 23.01
N VAL A 178 -3.69 3.81 22.30
CA VAL A 178 -3.68 2.77 21.25
C VAL A 178 -4.23 1.42 21.73
N ILE A 179 -3.74 0.91 22.87
CA ILE A 179 -4.17 -0.40 23.40
C ILE A 179 -5.62 -0.37 23.87
N LYS A 180 -5.97 0.63 24.68
CA LYS A 180 -7.34 0.79 25.19
C LYS A 180 -8.36 0.93 24.05
N SER A 181 -8.05 1.76 23.05
CA SER A 181 -8.93 1.95 21.88
C SER A 181 -9.08 0.65 21.07
N ALA A 182 -8.03 -0.17 21.01
CA ALA A 182 -8.10 -1.50 20.39
C ALA A 182 -8.95 -2.48 21.22
N GLU A 183 -8.84 -2.47 22.54
CA GLU A 183 -9.70 -3.26 23.44
C GLU A 183 -11.16 -2.85 23.28
N ASP A 184 -11.46 -1.55 23.32
CA ASP A 184 -12.82 -1.02 23.20
C ASP A 184 -13.44 -1.39 21.85
N ALA A 185 -12.72 -1.17 20.74
CA ALA A 185 -13.18 -1.55 19.41
C ALA A 185 -13.40 -3.07 19.28
N TYR A 186 -12.47 -3.87 19.78
CA TYR A 186 -12.55 -5.32 19.69
C TYR A 186 -13.70 -5.89 20.53
N ASN A 187 -13.88 -5.41 21.75
CA ASN A 187 -14.99 -5.80 22.62
C ASN A 187 -16.35 -5.43 21.99
N ALA A 188 -16.48 -4.23 21.41
CA ALA A 188 -17.68 -3.83 20.69
C ALA A 188 -17.97 -4.75 19.49
N ALA A 189 -16.94 -5.15 18.73
CA ALA A 189 -17.10 -6.07 17.61
C ALA A 189 -17.50 -7.49 18.06
N LEU A 190 -16.95 -7.99 19.17
CA LEU A 190 -17.30 -9.28 19.76
C LEU A 190 -18.74 -9.29 20.29
N GLU A 191 -19.14 -8.23 20.99
CA GLU A 191 -20.51 -8.05 21.49
C GLU A 191 -21.51 -8.00 20.33
N SER A 192 -21.22 -7.19 19.31
CA SER A 192 -22.04 -7.09 18.09
C SER A 192 -22.18 -8.44 17.38
N ALA A 193 -21.16 -9.30 17.42
CA ALA A 193 -21.17 -10.63 16.81
C ALA A 193 -21.78 -11.71 17.72
N GLY A 194 -22.00 -11.44 19.01
CA GLY A 194 -22.47 -12.42 19.98
C GLY A 194 -21.49 -13.57 20.21
N VAL A 195 -20.18 -13.31 20.11
CA VAL A 195 -19.12 -14.32 20.29
C VAL A 195 -18.15 -13.92 21.40
N LYS A 196 -17.50 -14.91 22.02
CA LYS A 196 -16.47 -14.67 23.03
C LYS A 196 -15.08 -14.60 22.42
N LYS A 197 -14.16 -13.92 23.10
CA LYS A 197 -12.76 -13.76 22.67
C LYS A 197 -12.07 -15.11 22.47
N GLU A 198 -12.38 -16.10 23.30
CA GLU A 198 -11.76 -17.43 23.27
C GLU A 198 -12.20 -18.26 22.04
N GLU A 199 -13.29 -17.88 21.38
CA GLU A 199 -13.79 -18.55 20.17
C GLU A 199 -13.05 -18.08 18.90
N ILE A 200 -12.35 -16.95 18.96
CA ILE A 200 -11.64 -16.38 17.81
C ILE A 200 -10.43 -17.26 17.46
N GLN A 201 -10.44 -17.82 16.26
CA GLN A 201 -9.46 -18.79 15.78
C GLN A 201 -8.20 -18.12 15.22
N GLY A 202 -8.34 -16.86 14.76
CA GLY A 202 -7.26 -16.06 14.20
C GLY A 202 -7.53 -14.58 14.36
N LEU A 203 -6.49 -13.84 14.73
CA LEU A 203 -6.50 -12.39 14.87
C LEU A 203 -5.42 -11.78 13.98
N GLY A 204 -5.81 -10.78 13.19
CA GLY A 204 -4.91 -9.91 12.44
C GLY A 204 -4.92 -8.48 12.94
N THR A 205 -3.81 -7.76 12.79
CA THR A 205 -3.72 -6.33 13.11
C THR A 205 -3.12 -5.52 11.95
N THR A 206 -3.60 -4.28 11.80
CA THR A 206 -3.11 -3.30 10.82
C THR A 206 -3.15 -1.87 11.37
N GLY A 207 -2.76 -0.91 10.54
CA GLY A 207 -2.66 0.50 10.86
C GLY A 207 -1.33 0.89 11.53
N TYR A 208 -1.24 2.15 11.95
CA TYR A 208 -0.05 2.71 12.60
C TYR A 208 0.27 2.02 13.94
N GLY A 209 -0.76 1.59 14.69
CA GLY A 209 -0.61 0.89 15.98
C GLY A 209 -0.41 -0.62 15.88
N ARG A 210 -0.35 -1.19 14.66
CA ARG A 210 -0.44 -2.65 14.42
C ARG A 210 0.53 -3.52 15.23
N HIS A 211 1.76 -3.05 15.43
CA HIS A 211 2.81 -3.81 16.11
C HIS A 211 2.56 -3.86 17.61
N LEU A 212 2.15 -2.72 18.20
CA LEU A 212 1.83 -2.62 19.61
C LEU A 212 0.58 -3.46 19.94
N VAL A 213 -0.49 -3.29 19.15
CA VAL A 213 -1.73 -4.08 19.29
C VAL A 213 -1.47 -5.55 18.99
N GLY A 214 -0.70 -5.85 17.95
CA GLY A 214 -0.39 -7.23 17.56
C GLY A 214 0.34 -7.99 18.65
N LYS A 215 1.31 -7.35 19.32
CA LYS A 215 2.02 -7.93 20.46
C LYS A 215 1.10 -8.14 21.67
N GLU A 216 0.29 -7.14 22.01
CA GLU A 216 -0.60 -7.19 23.17
C GLU A 216 -1.68 -8.28 23.03
N PHE A 217 -2.26 -8.41 21.84
CA PHE A 217 -3.35 -9.37 21.59
C PHE A 217 -2.87 -10.72 21.04
N GLY A 218 -1.56 -10.93 20.88
CA GLY A 218 -1.00 -12.16 20.32
C GLY A 218 -1.44 -12.43 18.88
N ALA A 219 -1.58 -11.38 18.07
CA ALA A 219 -2.00 -11.50 16.68
C ALA A 219 -0.99 -12.30 15.86
N LYS A 220 -1.49 -13.26 15.08
CA LYS A 220 -0.66 -14.13 14.23
C LYS A 220 -0.28 -13.45 12.91
N LEU A 221 -0.97 -12.36 12.58
CA LEU A 221 -0.82 -11.65 11.31
C LEU A 221 -0.79 -10.14 11.59
N ILE A 222 0.39 -9.54 11.50
CA ILE A 222 0.59 -8.10 11.68
C ILE A 222 1.00 -7.54 10.32
N GLN A 223 0.13 -6.77 9.67
CA GLN A 223 0.30 -6.35 8.28
C GLN A 223 0.16 -4.84 8.15
N GLU A 224 0.88 -4.28 7.18
CA GLU A 224 0.74 -2.87 6.83
C GLU A 224 -0.60 -2.58 6.11
N GLU A 225 -1.02 -1.33 6.10
CA GLU A 225 -2.37 -0.91 5.71
C GLU A 225 -2.64 -0.95 4.20
N ILE A 226 -1.64 -0.79 3.33
CA ILE A 226 -1.80 -0.85 1.86
C ILE A 226 -2.38 -2.20 1.46
N THR A 227 -1.78 -3.29 1.94
CA THR A 227 -2.21 -4.65 1.64
C THR A 227 -3.59 -4.94 2.22
N VAL A 228 -3.82 -4.56 3.48
CA VAL A 228 -5.09 -4.85 4.16
C VAL A 228 -6.25 -4.03 3.57
N ASN A 229 -6.03 -2.74 3.29
CA ASN A 229 -7.04 -1.87 2.68
C ASN A 229 -7.35 -2.32 1.25
N SER A 230 -6.33 -2.70 0.48
CA SER A 230 -6.54 -3.26 -0.87
C SER A 230 -7.43 -4.49 -0.81
N LYS A 231 -7.10 -5.45 0.04
CA LYS A 231 -7.84 -6.70 0.18
C LYS A 231 -9.27 -6.49 0.69
N GLY A 232 -9.44 -5.66 1.72
CA GLY A 232 -10.74 -5.33 2.29
C GLY A 232 -11.64 -4.58 1.32
N ALA A 233 -11.10 -3.60 0.60
CA ALA A 233 -11.87 -2.81 -0.37
C ALA A 233 -12.39 -3.68 -1.53
N VAL A 234 -11.53 -4.51 -2.14
CA VAL A 234 -11.97 -5.38 -3.23
C VAL A 234 -12.89 -6.50 -2.77
N PHE A 235 -12.74 -6.96 -1.53
CA PHE A 235 -13.65 -7.92 -0.92
C PHE A 235 -15.06 -7.34 -0.78
N LEU A 236 -15.18 -6.14 -0.22
CA LEU A 236 -16.47 -5.47 -0.03
C LEU A 236 -17.13 -5.05 -1.35
N ALA A 237 -16.33 -4.76 -2.38
CA ALA A 237 -16.81 -4.37 -3.71
C ALA A 237 -17.10 -5.56 -4.65
N ASP A 238 -16.94 -6.80 -4.19
CA ASP A 238 -17.00 -8.02 -5.02
C ASP A 238 -16.09 -7.95 -6.28
N ALA A 239 -14.94 -7.30 -6.12
CA ALA A 239 -13.96 -7.01 -7.17
C ALA A 239 -12.61 -7.68 -6.91
N GLN A 240 -12.64 -8.87 -6.28
CA GLN A 240 -11.42 -9.60 -5.91
C GLN A 240 -10.63 -10.15 -7.10
N ARG A 241 -11.19 -10.12 -8.32
CA ARG A 241 -10.54 -10.52 -9.57
C ARG A 241 -10.47 -9.35 -10.55
N GLY A 242 -9.41 -9.31 -11.34
CA GLY A 242 -9.16 -8.26 -12.31
C GLY A 242 -8.54 -7.00 -11.69
N GLU A 243 -8.56 -5.93 -12.47
CA GLU A 243 -7.99 -4.64 -12.10
C GLU A 243 -8.96 -3.82 -11.25
N ALA A 244 -8.44 -3.17 -10.21
CA ALA A 244 -9.18 -2.21 -9.41
C ALA A 244 -8.27 -1.05 -8.98
N THR A 245 -8.88 0.09 -8.66
CA THR A 245 -8.20 1.20 -8.00
C THR A 245 -8.85 1.45 -6.66
N VAL A 246 -8.06 1.41 -5.59
CA VAL A 246 -8.50 1.73 -4.24
C VAL A 246 -8.02 3.14 -3.89
N ILE A 247 -8.97 4.02 -3.55
CA ILE A 247 -8.69 5.36 -3.05
C ILE A 247 -9.08 5.38 -1.57
N ASP A 248 -8.07 5.39 -0.71
CA ASP A 248 -8.23 5.44 0.75
C ASP A 248 -8.03 6.89 1.22
N ILE A 249 -9.09 7.52 1.73
CA ILE A 249 -9.02 8.88 2.29
C ILE A 249 -9.10 8.76 3.81
N GLY A 250 -7.93 8.70 4.44
CA GLY A 250 -7.77 8.61 5.88
C GLY A 250 -7.88 9.97 6.59
N GLY A 251 -7.67 9.96 7.91
CA GLY A 251 -7.68 11.17 8.72
C GLY A 251 -6.50 12.10 8.44
N MET A 252 -5.28 11.56 8.36
CA MET A 252 -4.04 12.34 8.20
C MET A 252 -3.39 12.21 6.83
N ASP A 253 -3.71 11.15 6.11
CA ASP A 253 -3.13 10.81 4.81
C ASP A 253 -4.23 10.35 3.84
N ASN A 254 -3.83 10.22 2.58
CA ASN A 254 -4.64 9.62 1.53
C ASN A 254 -3.76 8.68 0.70
N LYS A 255 -4.36 7.69 0.06
CA LYS A 255 -3.63 6.69 -0.73
C LYS A 255 -4.41 6.35 -1.99
N ALA A 256 -3.68 6.20 -3.08
CA ALA A 256 -4.19 5.66 -4.33
C ALA A 256 -3.40 4.39 -4.63
N ILE A 257 -4.09 3.25 -4.70
CA ILE A 257 -3.49 1.93 -4.83
C ILE A 257 -4.08 1.27 -6.08
N SER A 258 -3.23 0.90 -7.03
CA SER A 258 -3.61 -0.04 -8.08
C SER A 258 -3.63 -1.45 -7.51
N VAL A 259 -4.66 -2.22 -7.82
CA VAL A 259 -4.87 -3.57 -7.32
C VAL A 259 -5.13 -4.49 -8.51
N GLN A 260 -4.57 -5.70 -8.45
CA GLN A 260 -4.86 -6.78 -9.39
C GLN A 260 -5.17 -8.04 -8.60
N ASP A 261 -6.31 -8.67 -8.85
CA ASP A 261 -6.70 -9.93 -8.21
C ASP A 261 -6.60 -9.86 -6.67
N GLY A 262 -6.96 -8.70 -6.11
CA GLY A 262 -6.88 -8.38 -4.69
C GLY A 262 -5.47 -8.19 -4.11
N ILE A 263 -4.44 -8.17 -4.95
CA ILE A 263 -3.06 -7.93 -4.58
C ILE A 263 -2.67 -6.48 -4.92
N PRO A 264 -2.13 -5.70 -3.97
CA PRO A 264 -1.66 -4.34 -4.24
C PRO A 264 -0.48 -4.34 -5.22
N GLY A 265 -0.55 -3.47 -6.22
CA GLY A 265 0.54 -3.15 -7.15
C GLY A 265 1.20 -1.82 -6.77
N THR A 266 1.27 -0.88 -7.72
CA THR A 266 1.76 0.47 -7.44
C THR A 266 0.78 1.21 -6.55
N PHE A 267 1.33 1.96 -5.60
CA PHE A 267 0.58 2.90 -4.81
C PHE A 267 1.32 4.22 -4.64
N THR A 268 0.55 5.28 -4.46
CA THR A 268 1.03 6.57 -4.00
C THR A 268 0.34 6.88 -2.68
N MET A 269 1.13 7.34 -1.72
CA MET A 269 0.61 7.92 -0.48
C MET A 269 0.79 9.43 -0.56
N GLY A 270 -0.27 10.16 -0.26
CA GLY A 270 -0.18 11.58 0.03
C GLY A 270 0.79 11.84 1.16
N GLY A 271 1.49 12.97 1.11
CA GLY A 271 2.27 13.44 2.26
C GLY A 271 1.37 13.79 3.44
N ILE A 272 1.99 14.14 4.58
CA ILE A 272 1.29 14.67 5.76
C ILE A 272 0.81 16.09 5.42
N CYS A 273 -0.29 16.18 4.68
CA CYS A 273 -0.93 17.43 4.32
C CYS A 273 -2.41 17.33 4.66
N ALA A 274 -2.81 18.05 5.69
CA ALA A 274 -4.20 18.08 6.14
C ALA A 274 -5.17 18.64 5.09
N GLY A 275 -4.68 19.39 4.08
CA GLY A 275 -5.50 19.93 3.00
C GLY A 275 -6.07 18.88 2.04
N ALA A 276 -5.54 17.66 2.06
CA ALA A 276 -5.97 16.56 1.18
C ALA A 276 -6.40 15.31 1.96
N SER A 277 -6.81 15.45 3.23
CA SER A 277 -7.21 14.32 4.08
C SER A 277 -8.54 14.60 4.78
N GLY A 278 -9.09 13.61 5.49
CA GLY A 278 -10.29 13.74 6.31
C GLY A 278 -10.19 14.86 7.36
N ARG A 279 -8.98 15.26 7.76
CA ARG A 279 -8.75 16.41 8.65
C ARG A 279 -9.25 17.73 8.06
N PHE A 280 -9.19 17.91 6.74
CA PHE A 280 -9.80 19.05 6.06
C PHE A 280 -11.29 19.10 6.34
N LEU A 281 -11.98 17.98 6.11
CA LEU A 281 -13.42 17.86 6.28
C LEU A 281 -13.82 18.05 7.75
N GLU A 282 -13.08 17.47 8.69
CA GLU A 282 -13.35 17.63 10.12
C GLU A 282 -13.25 19.10 10.57
N LEU A 283 -12.22 19.83 10.13
CA LEU A 283 -12.06 21.23 10.47
C LEU A 283 -13.11 22.13 9.78
N THR A 284 -13.46 21.83 8.53
CA THR A 284 -14.54 22.53 7.82
C THR A 284 -15.89 22.34 8.51
N ALA A 285 -16.23 21.10 8.91
CA ALA A 285 -17.45 20.81 9.66
C ALA A 285 -17.51 21.62 10.97
N ARG A 286 -16.41 21.60 11.73
CA ARG A 286 -16.30 22.39 12.98
C ARG A 286 -16.46 23.89 12.73
N ARG A 287 -15.86 24.46 11.68
CA ARG A 287 -16.00 25.88 11.33
C ARG A 287 -17.43 26.26 10.95
N LEU A 288 -18.14 25.35 10.30
CA LEU A 288 -19.55 25.54 9.93
C LEU A 288 -20.52 25.26 11.08
N GLY A 289 -20.04 24.73 12.21
CA GLY A 289 -20.86 24.38 13.36
C GLY A 289 -21.77 23.17 13.13
N VAL A 290 -21.32 22.21 12.31
CA VAL A 290 -22.07 21.00 11.95
C VAL A 290 -21.23 19.75 12.18
N GLU A 291 -21.87 18.58 12.23
CA GLU A 291 -21.17 17.30 12.30
C GLU A 291 -20.57 16.92 10.94
N ILE A 292 -19.46 16.18 10.94
CA ILE A 292 -18.79 15.76 9.70
C ILE A 292 -19.71 14.92 8.81
N THR A 293 -20.63 14.16 9.40
CA THR A 293 -21.63 13.32 8.71
C THR A 293 -22.69 14.15 7.97
N GLU A 294 -22.82 15.44 8.28
CA GLU A 294 -23.77 16.36 7.64
C GLU A 294 -23.18 17.03 6.38
N LEU A 295 -21.85 17.12 6.28
CA LEU A 295 -21.16 17.83 5.20
C LEU A 295 -21.59 17.35 3.81
N GLY A 296 -21.69 16.05 3.58
CA GLY A 296 -22.08 15.51 2.27
C GLY A 296 -23.47 16.00 1.83
N LYS A 297 -24.44 16.02 2.74
CA LYS A 297 -25.80 16.50 2.44
C LYS A 297 -25.83 18.02 2.20
N LEU A 298 -25.02 18.77 2.92
CA LEU A 298 -24.89 20.22 2.73
C LEU A 298 -24.21 20.55 1.39
N ALA A 299 -23.14 19.83 1.04
CA ALA A 299 -22.42 19.99 -0.22
C ALA A 299 -23.33 19.78 -1.43
N MET A 300 -24.23 18.79 -1.39
CA MET A 300 -25.19 18.53 -2.47
C MET A 300 -26.25 19.62 -2.64
N LYS A 301 -26.49 20.46 -1.62
CA LYS A 301 -27.39 21.63 -1.70
C LYS A 301 -26.64 22.90 -2.09
N GLY A 302 -25.32 22.90 -1.95
CA GLY A 302 -24.46 24.02 -2.25
C GLY A 302 -24.25 24.22 -3.74
N ASP A 303 -23.68 25.35 -4.09
CA ASP A 303 -23.27 25.69 -5.44
C ASP A 303 -21.82 26.12 -5.44
N HIS A 304 -20.93 25.22 -5.86
CA HIS A 304 -19.49 25.44 -5.88
C HIS A 304 -19.08 26.62 -6.78
N GLN A 305 -19.92 27.03 -7.74
CA GLN A 305 -19.61 28.17 -8.61
C GLN A 305 -19.74 29.51 -7.90
N LYS A 306 -20.48 29.58 -6.79
CA LYS A 306 -20.70 30.82 -6.02
C LYS A 306 -19.61 31.11 -5.01
N VAL A 307 -18.83 30.10 -4.61
CA VAL A 307 -17.79 30.22 -3.60
C VAL A 307 -16.50 29.61 -4.17
N PRO A 308 -15.75 30.37 -5.00
CA PRO A 308 -14.50 29.88 -5.55
C PRO A 308 -13.48 29.68 -4.44
N MET A 309 -12.81 28.52 -4.47
CA MET A 309 -11.77 28.19 -3.52
C MET A 309 -10.41 28.59 -4.09
N ASN A 310 -9.74 29.54 -3.43
CA ASN A 310 -8.47 30.10 -3.90
C ASN A 310 -7.24 29.36 -3.35
N SER A 311 -7.44 28.45 -2.39
CA SER A 311 -6.38 27.68 -1.76
C SER A 311 -6.89 26.35 -1.23
N TYR A 312 -6.07 25.31 -1.42
CA TYR A 312 -6.29 23.97 -0.84
C TYR A 312 -5.59 23.80 0.51
N CYS A 313 -4.78 24.78 0.92
CA CYS A 313 -4.11 24.74 2.23
C CYS A 313 -5.15 24.97 3.32
N ILE A 314 -5.29 24.05 4.26
CA ILE A 314 -6.27 24.13 5.37
C ILE A 314 -6.18 25.40 6.23
N VAL A 315 -5.03 26.06 6.21
CA VAL A 315 -4.79 27.33 6.92
C VAL A 315 -5.38 28.52 6.14
N PHE A 316 -5.36 28.46 4.81
CA PHE A 316 -5.75 29.56 3.93
C PHE A 316 -7.09 29.35 3.22
N GLY A 317 -7.52 28.10 3.07
CA GLY A 317 -8.80 27.69 2.49
C GLY A 317 -9.93 27.62 3.51
#